data_AF-A0A1V5ZTX3-F1
#
_entry.id   AF-A0A1V5ZTX3-F1
#
_cell.length_a   1.000
_cell.length_b   1.000
_cell.length_c   1.000
_cell.angle_alpha   90.00
_cell.angle_beta   90.00
_cell.angle_gamma   90.00
#
_symmetry.space_group_name_H-M   'P 1'
#
loop_
_entity.id
_entity.type
_entity.pdbx_description
1 polymer ?
#
loop_
_entity_poly.entity_id
_entity_poly.type
_entity_poly.pdbx_seq_one_letter_code
_entity_poly.pdbx_strand_id
1 'polypeptide(L)'
;MDRLAYLRDLEEQRGIGAFDPLFDAFLSCLSASEACGFLDLEFDQDFCVRQKIVTRIRDDMRADFGDCHKELLATLAALLPVLTRKKATPCAFCLEQLFEGCDLEMREMIVQLLMNSRYKDMRNRAYRILREHWDNRWEPQVETAWAAFREPSCAVLAVERMPTWFLGDNFDELFAALPSFWPFGKLFGRLAEVKPEHWNRLRQKDGVTYAYVHAKMGLRIEAAEAIRLYEENKGHESVGLLVWSIGKMRLWEALVHIEADTSRNLRVLERA
;
A
#
# COMPACT_ATOMS: atom_id res chain seq x y z
N MET A 1 23.50 -37.43 5.80
CA MET A 1 22.05 -37.29 6.08
C MET A 1 21.54 -36.23 5.14
N ASP A 2 20.51 -36.52 4.36
CA ASP A 2 19.83 -35.51 3.56
C ASP A 2 19.04 -34.59 4.50
N ARG A 3 19.53 -33.35 4.66
CA ARG A 3 18.96 -32.38 5.60
C ARG A 3 17.56 -31.94 5.17
N LEU A 4 17.30 -31.87 3.87
CA LEU A 4 16.00 -31.47 3.33
C LEU A 4 14.97 -32.57 3.54
N ALA A 5 15.35 -33.83 3.26
CA ALA A 5 14.48 -34.98 3.54
C ALA A 5 14.14 -35.06 5.04
N TYR A 6 15.11 -34.80 5.93
CA TYR A 6 14.88 -34.78 7.37
C TYR A 6 13.90 -33.67 7.79
N LEU A 7 14.04 -32.45 7.24
CA LEU A 7 13.11 -31.35 7.53
C LEU A 7 11.69 -31.61 7.02
N ARG A 8 11.54 -32.21 5.84
CA ARG A 8 10.22 -32.62 5.31
C ARG A 8 9.56 -33.67 6.21
N ASP A 9 10.33 -34.66 6.66
CA ASP A 9 9.87 -35.68 7.61
C ASP A 9 9.42 -35.07 8.95
N LEU A 10 10.16 -34.09 9.46
CA LEU A 10 9.78 -33.35 10.68
C LEU A 10 8.46 -32.59 10.53
N GLU A 11 8.24 -31.95 9.38
CA GLU A 11 6.99 -31.24 9.06
C GLU A 11 5.81 -32.21 8.98
N GLU A 12 5.96 -33.30 8.22
CA GLU A 12 4.89 -34.25 7.92
C GLU A 12 4.55 -35.18 9.10
N GLN A 13 5.55 -35.76 9.77
CA GLN A 13 5.32 -36.84 10.73
C GLN A 13 5.23 -36.36 12.18
N ARG A 14 5.96 -35.30 12.52
CA ARG A 14 6.05 -34.83 13.91
C ARG A 14 5.21 -33.59 14.20
N GLY A 15 4.62 -32.99 13.16
CA GLY A 15 3.90 -31.72 13.27
C GLY A 15 4.79 -30.59 13.78
N ILE A 16 6.12 -30.74 13.70
CA ILE A 16 7.09 -29.70 14.03
C ILE A 16 7.05 -28.72 12.87
N GLY A 17 6.19 -27.72 13.01
CA GLY A 17 5.91 -26.71 11.99
C GLY A 17 6.38 -25.32 12.40
N ALA A 18 5.70 -24.31 11.87
CA ALA A 18 6.12 -22.92 11.95
C ALA A 18 6.08 -22.28 13.34
N PHE A 19 5.67 -22.96 14.40
CA PHE A 19 5.69 -22.41 15.77
C PHE A 19 6.71 -23.08 16.67
N ASP A 20 7.44 -24.07 16.17
CA ASP A 20 8.48 -24.76 16.92
C ASP A 20 9.85 -24.06 16.72
N PRO A 21 10.50 -23.55 17.79
CA PRO A 21 11.83 -22.96 17.70
C PRO A 21 12.90 -23.92 17.14
N LEU A 22 12.70 -25.23 17.30
CA LEU A 22 13.61 -26.23 16.77
C LEU A 22 13.59 -26.24 15.23
N PHE A 23 12.43 -25.98 14.61
CA PHE A 23 12.33 -25.84 13.16
C PHE A 23 13.17 -24.65 12.67
N ASP A 24 13.11 -23.51 13.35
CA ASP A 24 13.91 -22.33 13.01
C ASP A 24 15.41 -22.59 13.14
N ALA A 25 15.80 -23.33 14.18
CA ALA A 25 17.19 -23.72 14.38
C ALA A 25 17.70 -24.63 13.25
N PHE A 26 16.90 -25.61 12.80
CA PHE A 26 17.26 -26.45 11.67
C PHE A 26 17.31 -25.67 10.35
N LEU A 27 16.33 -24.80 10.10
CA LEU A 27 16.29 -23.94 8.93
C LEU A 27 17.51 -22.99 8.86
N SER A 28 17.95 -22.48 10.02
CA SER A 28 19.15 -21.65 10.14
C SER A 28 20.45 -22.41 9.84
N CYS A 29 20.46 -23.74 9.96
CA CYS A 29 21.60 -24.59 9.63
C CYS A 29 21.74 -24.90 8.12
N LEU A 30 20.73 -24.56 7.31
CA LEU A 30 20.78 -24.77 5.87
C LEU A 30 21.70 -23.75 5.19
N SER A 31 22.44 -24.21 4.20
CA SER A 31 23.08 -23.33 3.21
C SER A 31 22.02 -22.61 2.36
N ALA A 32 22.40 -21.51 1.71
CA ALA A 32 21.50 -20.75 0.84
C ALA A 32 20.85 -21.62 -0.25
N SER A 33 21.63 -22.50 -0.89
CA SER A 33 21.11 -23.43 -1.90
C SER A 33 20.14 -24.46 -1.32
N GLU A 34 20.41 -24.98 -0.12
CA GLU A 34 19.49 -25.89 0.56
C GLU A 34 18.19 -25.18 0.95
N ALA A 35 18.27 -23.96 1.47
CA ALA A 35 17.09 -23.16 1.81
C ALA A 35 16.22 -22.88 0.58
N CYS A 36 16.85 -22.50 -0.54
CA CYS A 36 16.15 -22.33 -1.82
C CYS A 36 15.48 -23.63 -2.29
N GLY A 37 16.19 -24.77 -2.21
CA GLY A 37 15.65 -26.08 -2.59
C GLY A 37 14.60 -26.66 -1.63
N PHE A 38 14.48 -26.09 -0.43
CA PHE A 38 13.48 -26.50 0.55
C PHE A 38 12.12 -25.84 0.32
N LEU A 39 12.07 -24.71 -0.39
CA LEU A 39 10.83 -24.05 -0.76
C LEU A 39 10.04 -24.94 -1.74
N ASP A 40 8.83 -25.30 -1.36
CA ASP A 40 7.93 -26.08 -2.21
C ASP A 40 7.34 -25.21 -3.33
N LEU A 41 7.70 -25.56 -4.56
CA LEU A 41 7.25 -24.90 -5.79
C LEU A 41 5.89 -25.38 -6.28
N GLU A 42 5.33 -26.44 -5.67
CA GLU A 42 3.92 -26.80 -5.82
C GLU A 42 3.02 -25.98 -4.89
N PHE A 43 3.59 -25.27 -3.93
CA PHE A 43 2.87 -24.41 -2.97
C PHE A 43 1.79 -25.15 -2.16
N ASP A 44 2.04 -26.42 -1.84
CA ASP A 44 1.22 -27.24 -0.95
C ASP A 44 1.71 -27.17 0.51
N GLN A 45 2.95 -26.70 0.74
CA GLN A 45 3.47 -26.30 2.06
C GLN A 45 2.54 -25.34 2.83
N ASP A 46 2.53 -25.46 4.16
CA ASP A 46 1.80 -24.53 5.04
C ASP A 46 2.29 -23.07 4.87
N PHE A 47 1.39 -22.11 5.03
CA PHE A 47 1.71 -20.69 4.86
C PHE A 47 2.80 -20.22 5.83
N CYS A 48 2.72 -20.60 7.11
CA CYS A 48 3.65 -20.15 8.13
C CYS A 48 5.03 -20.79 7.92
N VAL A 49 5.09 -22.05 7.48
CA VAL A 49 6.35 -22.74 7.11
C VAL A 49 6.99 -22.03 5.92
N ARG A 50 6.22 -21.81 4.84
CA ARG A 50 6.69 -21.08 3.65
C ARG A 50 7.23 -19.70 4.02
N GLN A 51 6.53 -18.97 4.88
CA GLN A 51 6.94 -17.63 5.30
C GLN A 51 8.32 -17.65 6.00
N LYS A 52 8.59 -18.65 6.84
CA LYS A 52 9.89 -18.82 7.49
C LYS A 52 11.00 -19.14 6.49
N ILE A 53 10.74 -20.07 5.57
CA ILE A 53 11.68 -20.43 4.50
C ILE A 53 12.03 -19.20 3.66
N VAL A 54 11.02 -18.47 3.19
CA VAL A 54 11.20 -17.25 2.39
C VAL A 54 11.92 -16.15 3.17
N THR A 55 11.65 -16.01 4.47
CA THR A 55 12.36 -15.07 5.34
C THR A 55 13.85 -15.44 5.43
N ARG A 56 14.16 -16.72 5.66
CA ARG A 56 15.53 -17.23 5.69
C ARG A 56 16.27 -16.98 4.38
N ILE A 57 15.63 -17.27 3.24
CA ILE A 57 16.19 -17.02 1.90
C ILE A 57 16.43 -15.53 1.67
N ARG A 58 15.48 -14.66 2.04
CA ARG A 58 15.66 -13.20 1.93
C ARG A 58 16.87 -12.72 2.74
N ASP A 59 17.07 -13.27 3.93
CA ASP A 59 18.20 -12.90 4.78
C ASP A 59 19.53 -13.41 4.19
N ASP A 60 19.55 -14.59 3.54
CA ASP A 60 20.70 -15.03 2.72
C ASP A 60 20.98 -14.06 1.56
N MET A 61 19.95 -13.67 0.81
CA MET A 61 20.09 -12.73 -0.32
C MET A 61 20.62 -11.36 0.09
N ARG A 62 20.28 -10.89 1.30
CA ARG A 62 20.81 -9.63 1.86
C ARG A 62 22.29 -9.73 2.21
N ALA A 63 22.76 -10.92 2.58
CA ALA A 63 24.17 -11.17 2.88
C ALA A 63 24.99 -11.40 1.61
N ASP A 64 24.50 -12.25 0.71
CA ASP A 64 25.13 -12.56 -0.57
C ASP A 64 24.10 -13.05 -1.60
N PHE A 65 23.95 -12.31 -2.70
CA PHE A 65 23.02 -12.65 -3.78
C PHE A 65 23.70 -13.51 -4.85
N GLY A 66 23.74 -14.83 -4.61
CA GLY A 66 24.33 -15.82 -5.53
C GLY A 66 23.39 -16.49 -6.55
N ASP A 67 23.95 -17.43 -7.31
CA ASP A 67 23.27 -18.10 -8.44
C ASP A 67 22.04 -18.91 -8.03
N CYS A 68 22.07 -19.59 -6.88
CA CYS A 68 20.91 -20.35 -6.38
C CYS A 68 19.67 -19.46 -6.16
N HIS A 69 19.87 -18.20 -5.75
CA HIS A 69 18.78 -17.24 -5.60
C HIS A 69 18.24 -16.79 -6.96
N LYS A 70 19.12 -16.55 -7.93
CA LYS A 70 18.74 -16.19 -9.31
C LYS A 70 17.94 -17.31 -9.97
N GLU A 71 18.39 -18.56 -9.82
CA GLU A 71 17.68 -19.74 -10.31
C GLU A 71 16.30 -19.88 -9.68
N LEU A 72 16.19 -19.69 -8.36
CA LEU A 72 14.91 -19.73 -7.67
C LEU A 72 13.96 -18.63 -8.19
N LEU A 73 14.43 -17.39 -8.30
CA LEU A 73 13.63 -16.26 -8.77
C LEU A 73 13.17 -16.44 -10.21
N ALA A 74 14.06 -16.90 -11.10
CA ALA A 74 13.72 -17.22 -12.48
C ALA A 74 12.65 -18.33 -12.55
N THR A 75 12.78 -19.35 -11.71
CA THR A 75 11.80 -20.44 -11.62
C THR A 75 10.44 -19.95 -11.14
N LEU A 76 10.40 -19.17 -10.05
CA LEU A 76 9.17 -18.56 -9.54
C LEU A 76 8.51 -17.66 -10.60
N ALA A 77 9.30 -16.85 -11.30
CA ALA A 77 8.82 -15.97 -12.36
C ALA A 77 8.24 -16.75 -13.55
N ALA A 78 8.86 -17.86 -13.94
CA ALA A 78 8.37 -18.73 -15.01
C ALA A 78 7.08 -19.50 -14.61
N LEU A 79 6.95 -19.88 -13.34
CA LEU A 79 5.78 -20.59 -12.82
C LEU A 79 4.55 -19.68 -12.71
N LEU A 80 4.72 -18.43 -12.24
CA LEU A 80 3.59 -17.57 -11.90
C LEU A 80 2.51 -17.45 -12.99
N PRO A 81 2.82 -17.26 -14.29
CA PRO A 81 1.82 -17.12 -15.35
C PRO A 81 0.97 -18.38 -15.60
N VAL A 82 1.53 -19.57 -15.33
CA VAL A 82 0.88 -20.86 -15.64
C VAL A 82 0.15 -21.47 -14.44
N LEU A 83 0.38 -20.95 -13.23
CA LEU A 83 -0.28 -21.42 -12.01
C LEU A 83 -1.77 -21.03 -11.97
N THR A 84 -2.57 -21.88 -11.35
CA THR A 84 -3.95 -21.52 -10.96
C THR A 84 -3.93 -20.39 -9.94
N ARG A 85 -5.01 -19.60 -9.83
CA ARG A 85 -5.08 -18.48 -8.86
C ARG A 85 -4.69 -18.90 -7.43
N LYS A 86 -5.08 -20.11 -7.01
CA LYS A 86 -4.78 -20.67 -5.68
C LYS A 86 -3.27 -20.79 -5.43
N LYS A 87 -2.51 -21.32 -6.40
CA LYS A 87 -1.04 -21.49 -6.32
C LYS A 87 -0.27 -20.23 -6.74
N ALA A 88 -0.85 -19.40 -7.60
CA ALA A 88 -0.21 -18.17 -8.05
C ALA A 88 -0.12 -17.11 -6.94
N THR A 89 -1.09 -17.07 -6.01
CA THR A 89 -1.06 -16.16 -4.85
C THR A 89 0.17 -16.36 -3.95
N PRO A 90 0.48 -17.59 -3.47
CA PRO A 90 1.69 -17.81 -2.68
C PRO A 90 2.98 -17.66 -3.49
N CYS A 91 2.98 -18.00 -4.78
CA CYS A 91 4.11 -17.70 -5.67
C CYS A 91 4.41 -16.19 -5.73
N ALA A 92 3.38 -15.36 -5.96
CA ALA A 92 3.50 -13.91 -5.96
C ALA A 92 3.94 -13.35 -4.59
N PHE A 93 3.51 -13.98 -3.49
CA PHE A 93 3.99 -13.65 -2.15
C PHE A 93 5.50 -13.91 -2.00
N CYS A 94 6.00 -15.05 -2.47
CA CYS A 94 7.44 -15.34 -2.45
C CYS A 94 8.23 -14.27 -3.22
N LEU A 95 7.83 -13.97 -4.45
CA LEU A 95 8.48 -12.93 -5.27
C LEU A 95 8.49 -11.57 -4.58
N GLU A 96 7.37 -11.17 -3.98
CA GLU A 96 7.26 -9.91 -3.25
C GLU A 96 8.18 -9.87 -2.02
N GLN A 97 8.26 -10.95 -1.25
CA GLN A 97 9.13 -10.99 -0.07
C GLN A 97 10.63 -10.99 -0.42
N LEU A 98 10.99 -11.60 -1.55
CA LEU A 98 12.38 -11.70 -1.99
C LEU A 98 12.86 -10.44 -2.75
N PHE A 99 11.95 -9.55 -3.16
CA PHE A 99 12.23 -8.35 -3.97
C PHE A 99 13.40 -7.51 -3.44
N GLU A 100 13.45 -7.22 -2.14
CA GLU A 100 14.50 -6.38 -1.56
C GLU A 100 15.90 -7.01 -1.66
N GLY A 101 16.03 -8.33 -1.63
CA GLY A 101 17.32 -9.01 -1.73
C GLY A 101 17.82 -9.17 -3.16
N CYS A 102 17.00 -8.81 -4.16
CA CYS A 102 17.33 -8.97 -5.57
C CYS A 102 18.26 -7.87 -6.07
N ASP A 103 19.05 -8.18 -7.11
CA ASP A 103 19.64 -7.16 -7.97
C ASP A 103 18.58 -6.44 -8.80
N LEU A 104 19.00 -5.39 -9.51
CA LEU A 104 18.09 -4.54 -10.25
C LEU A 104 17.34 -5.29 -11.36
N GLU A 105 18.01 -6.16 -12.10
CA GLU A 105 17.42 -6.91 -13.21
C GLU A 105 16.27 -7.79 -12.71
N MET A 106 16.48 -8.52 -11.61
CA MET A 106 15.46 -9.35 -10.99
C MET A 106 14.32 -8.51 -10.39
N ARG A 107 14.60 -7.33 -9.84
CA ARG A 107 13.56 -6.38 -9.38
C ARG A 107 12.68 -5.91 -10.54
N GLU A 108 13.28 -5.58 -11.69
CA GLU A 108 12.57 -5.19 -12.91
C GLU A 108 11.67 -6.30 -13.41
N MET A 109 12.19 -7.53 -13.47
CA MET A 109 11.40 -8.71 -13.82
C MET A 109 10.20 -8.90 -12.87
N ILE A 110 10.41 -8.86 -11.55
CA ILE A 110 9.33 -9.07 -10.56
C ILE A 110 8.23 -8.01 -10.71
N VAL A 111 8.61 -6.73 -10.80
CA VAL A 111 7.66 -5.62 -10.94
C VAL A 111 6.86 -5.77 -12.23
N GLN A 112 7.53 -6.00 -13.37
CA GLN A 112 6.86 -6.17 -14.66
C GLN A 112 5.89 -7.35 -14.63
N LEU A 113 6.30 -8.48 -14.06
CA LEU A 113 5.49 -9.68 -13.98
C LEU A 113 4.23 -9.47 -13.14
N LEU A 114 4.37 -8.89 -11.95
CA LEU A 114 3.25 -8.67 -11.03
C LEU A 114 2.30 -7.57 -11.55
N MET A 115 2.84 -6.48 -12.10
CA MET A 115 2.06 -5.33 -12.56
C MET A 115 1.27 -5.61 -13.84
N ASN A 116 1.77 -6.49 -14.72
CA ASN A 116 1.08 -6.90 -15.94
C ASN A 116 0.18 -8.13 -15.74
N SER A 117 0.08 -8.65 -14.52
CA SER A 117 -0.76 -9.81 -14.23
C SER A 117 -2.23 -9.53 -14.52
N ARG A 118 -2.95 -10.53 -15.02
CA ARG A 118 -4.42 -10.48 -15.15
C ARG A 118 -5.14 -10.37 -13.80
N TYR A 119 -4.47 -10.75 -12.70
CA TYR A 119 -5.05 -10.75 -11.36
C TYR A 119 -4.76 -9.43 -10.63
N LYS A 120 -5.83 -8.69 -10.28
CA LYS A 120 -5.77 -7.46 -9.50
C LYS A 120 -4.93 -7.56 -8.22
N ASP A 121 -5.03 -8.67 -7.49
CA ASP A 121 -4.29 -8.87 -6.24
C ASP A 121 -2.77 -8.90 -6.46
N MET A 122 -2.29 -9.35 -7.62
CA MET A 122 -0.86 -9.33 -7.96
C MET A 122 -0.40 -7.93 -8.35
N ARG A 123 -1.21 -7.21 -9.13
CA ARG A 123 -0.92 -5.80 -9.46
C ARG A 123 -0.86 -4.94 -8.20
N ASN A 124 -1.78 -5.16 -7.26
CA ASN A 124 -1.77 -4.51 -5.95
C ASN A 124 -0.47 -4.76 -5.16
N ARG A 125 0.12 -5.97 -5.24
CA ARG A 125 1.44 -6.25 -4.66
C ARG A 125 2.53 -5.43 -5.33
N ALA A 126 2.54 -5.37 -6.66
CA ALA A 126 3.48 -4.54 -7.40
C ALA A 126 3.38 -3.06 -6.98
N TYR A 127 2.16 -2.52 -6.89
CA TYR A 127 1.99 -1.12 -6.46
C TYR A 127 2.49 -0.89 -5.03
N ARG A 128 2.30 -1.84 -4.12
CA ARG A 128 2.84 -1.75 -2.75
C ARG A 128 4.37 -1.76 -2.75
N ILE A 129 4.98 -2.69 -3.47
CA ILE A 129 6.44 -2.75 -3.64
C ILE A 129 6.97 -1.39 -4.14
N LEU A 130 6.36 -0.83 -5.19
CA LEU A 130 6.80 0.45 -5.74
C LEU A 130 6.54 1.65 -4.83
N ARG A 131 5.52 1.60 -3.97
CA ARG A 131 5.30 2.64 -2.95
C ARG A 131 6.42 2.64 -1.91
N GLU A 132 6.94 1.48 -1.54
CA GLU A 132 8.01 1.31 -0.54
C GLU A 132 9.41 1.52 -1.15
N HIS A 133 9.62 1.09 -2.39
CA HIS A 133 10.92 1.08 -3.09
C HIS A 133 10.88 1.89 -4.38
N TRP A 134 10.41 3.13 -4.30
CA TRP A 134 10.27 3.99 -5.47
C TRP A 134 11.61 4.34 -6.11
N ASP A 135 11.64 4.29 -7.44
CA ASP A 135 12.69 4.80 -8.31
C ASP A 135 12.01 5.32 -9.59
N ASN A 136 12.46 6.46 -10.12
CA ASN A 136 11.81 7.11 -11.26
C ASN A 136 11.85 6.25 -12.54
N ARG A 137 12.71 5.22 -12.61
CA ARG A 137 12.68 4.25 -13.72
C ARG A 137 11.35 3.52 -13.86
N TRP A 138 10.54 3.48 -12.81
CA TRP A 138 9.25 2.79 -12.80
C TRP A 138 8.09 3.64 -13.35
N GLU A 139 8.31 4.92 -13.63
CA GLU A 139 7.28 5.82 -14.16
C GLU A 139 6.57 5.24 -15.39
N PRO A 140 7.27 4.75 -16.44
CA PRO A 140 6.61 4.21 -17.63
C PRO A 140 5.71 2.99 -17.36
N GLN A 141 6.11 2.14 -16.40
CA GLN A 141 5.33 0.96 -16.02
C GLN A 141 4.06 1.37 -15.26
N VAL A 142 4.16 2.36 -14.37
CA VAL A 142 3.00 2.91 -13.66
C VAL A 142 2.04 3.60 -14.63
N GLU A 143 2.55 4.36 -15.60
CA GLU A 143 1.73 4.97 -16.67
C GLU A 143 0.95 3.91 -17.45
N THR A 144 1.64 2.86 -17.88
CA THR A 144 1.05 1.74 -18.62
C THR A 144 -0.02 1.03 -17.79
N ALA A 145 0.28 0.74 -16.52
CA ALA A 145 -0.66 0.09 -15.61
C ALA A 145 -1.88 0.97 -15.33
N TRP A 146 -1.68 2.28 -15.17
CA TRP A 146 -2.77 3.24 -14.99
C TRP A 146 -3.69 3.27 -16.20
N ALA A 147 -3.12 3.42 -17.40
CA ALA A 147 -3.87 3.44 -18.65
C ALA A 147 -4.68 2.16 -18.87
N ALA A 148 -4.13 1.00 -18.47
CA ALA A 148 -4.77 -0.30 -18.65
C ALA A 148 -5.86 -0.61 -17.62
N PHE A 149 -5.64 -0.30 -16.34
CA PHE A 149 -6.45 -0.87 -15.25
C PHE A 149 -7.18 0.16 -14.36
N ARG A 150 -6.70 1.40 -14.27
CA ARG A 150 -7.30 2.48 -13.45
C ARG A 150 -7.66 2.10 -12.01
N GLU A 151 -6.81 1.31 -11.37
CA GLU A 151 -7.10 0.74 -10.06
C GLU A 151 -6.86 1.76 -8.93
N PRO A 152 -7.69 1.74 -7.85
CA PRO A 152 -7.50 2.65 -6.71
C PRO A 152 -6.09 2.59 -6.10
N SER A 153 -5.51 1.39 -5.98
CA SER A 153 -4.14 1.21 -5.48
C SER A 153 -3.09 1.84 -6.40
N CYS A 154 -3.30 1.79 -7.71
CA CYS A 154 -2.44 2.46 -8.70
C CYS A 154 -2.59 3.97 -8.61
N ALA A 155 -3.81 4.48 -8.43
CA ALA A 155 -4.05 5.92 -8.22
C ALA A 155 -3.34 6.43 -6.97
N VAL A 156 -3.36 5.66 -5.87
CA VAL A 156 -2.63 6.01 -4.64
C VAL A 156 -1.12 6.06 -4.88
N LEU A 157 -0.54 5.04 -5.54
CA LEU A 157 0.86 5.05 -5.94
C LEU A 157 1.19 6.27 -6.81
N ALA A 158 0.35 6.56 -7.80
CA ALA A 158 0.56 7.68 -8.71
C ALA A 158 0.63 9.01 -7.96
N VAL A 159 -0.35 9.29 -7.10
CA VAL A 159 -0.40 10.51 -6.31
C VAL A 159 0.80 10.67 -5.38
N GLU A 160 1.33 9.58 -4.85
CA GLU A 160 2.51 9.61 -3.99
C GLU A 160 3.81 9.85 -4.75
N ARG A 161 3.94 9.29 -5.96
CA ARG A 161 5.24 9.08 -6.61
C ARG A 161 5.39 9.69 -8.00
N MET A 162 4.34 9.68 -8.83
CA MET A 162 4.41 10.15 -10.21
C MET A 162 4.61 11.66 -10.29
N PRO A 163 5.25 12.20 -11.34
CA PRO A 163 5.48 13.64 -11.50
C PRO A 163 4.18 14.46 -11.61
N THR A 164 4.27 15.77 -11.35
CA THR A 164 3.09 16.67 -11.31
C THR A 164 2.38 16.79 -12.66
N TRP A 165 3.11 16.70 -13.78
CA TRP A 165 2.51 16.70 -15.12
C TRP A 165 1.55 15.51 -15.27
N PHE A 166 1.95 14.31 -14.84
CA PHE A 166 1.12 13.11 -14.91
C PHE A 166 -0.15 13.28 -14.07
N LEU A 167 -0.02 13.83 -12.86
CA LEU A 167 -1.16 14.12 -11.99
C LEU A 167 -2.10 15.17 -12.61
N GLY A 168 -1.54 16.17 -13.26
CA GLY A 168 -2.28 17.22 -13.95
C GLY A 168 -3.09 16.67 -15.12
N ASP A 169 -2.47 15.85 -15.96
CA ASP A 169 -3.08 15.27 -17.16
C ASP A 169 -4.14 14.22 -16.82
N ASN A 170 -3.94 13.47 -15.72
CA ASN A 170 -4.84 12.40 -15.28
C ASN A 170 -5.75 12.81 -14.11
N PHE A 171 -5.88 14.11 -13.82
CA PHE A 171 -6.53 14.60 -12.60
C PHE A 171 -7.93 14.02 -12.39
N ASP A 172 -8.78 14.06 -13.42
CA ASP A 172 -10.18 13.63 -13.34
C ASP A 172 -10.30 12.15 -12.98
N GLU A 173 -9.50 11.32 -13.65
CA GLU A 173 -9.52 9.88 -13.50
C GLU A 173 -8.93 9.48 -12.13
N LEU A 174 -7.84 10.12 -11.72
CA LEU A 174 -7.24 9.92 -10.40
C LEU A 174 -8.22 10.32 -9.30
N PHE A 175 -8.79 11.53 -9.38
CA PHE A 175 -9.71 12.04 -8.37
C PHE A 175 -10.96 11.17 -8.22
N ALA A 176 -11.43 10.54 -9.31
CA ALA A 176 -12.51 9.56 -9.28
C ALA A 176 -12.10 8.24 -8.62
N ALA A 177 -10.89 7.73 -8.90
CA ALA A 177 -10.44 6.41 -8.45
C ALA A 177 -9.87 6.38 -7.02
N LEU A 178 -9.40 7.51 -6.48
CA LEU A 178 -8.76 7.56 -5.17
C LEU A 178 -9.71 7.12 -4.04
N PRO A 179 -9.23 6.26 -3.11
CA PRO A 179 -9.94 6.03 -1.86
C PRO A 179 -9.94 7.31 -1.01
N SER A 180 -10.92 7.45 -0.14
CA SER A 180 -11.22 8.71 0.58
C SER A 180 -10.07 9.22 1.46
N PHE A 181 -10.20 10.51 1.82
CA PHE A 181 -9.42 11.24 2.81
C PHE A 181 -7.92 11.47 2.51
N TRP A 182 -7.07 10.49 2.79
CA TRP A 182 -5.61 10.72 2.80
C TRP A 182 -5.00 10.99 1.42
N PRO A 183 -5.33 10.24 0.35
CA PRO A 183 -4.76 10.49 -0.97
C PRO A 183 -5.17 11.84 -1.57
N PHE A 184 -6.35 12.36 -1.24
CA PHE A 184 -6.76 13.70 -1.70
C PHE A 184 -5.82 14.78 -1.18
N GLY A 185 -5.40 14.70 0.09
CA GLY A 185 -4.44 15.66 0.63
C GLY A 185 -3.10 15.66 -0.10
N LYS A 186 -2.64 14.49 -0.56
CA LYS A 186 -1.44 14.38 -1.39
C LYS A 186 -1.66 14.94 -2.79
N LEU A 187 -2.76 14.58 -3.46
CA LEU A 187 -3.06 15.06 -4.82
C LEU A 187 -3.16 16.59 -4.85
N PHE A 188 -3.96 17.16 -3.95
CA PHE A 188 -4.16 18.60 -3.88
C PHE A 188 -2.91 19.31 -3.35
N GLY A 189 -2.20 18.77 -2.36
CA GLY A 189 -0.93 19.36 -1.91
C GLY A 189 0.13 19.47 -3.01
N ARG A 190 0.07 18.61 -4.03
CA ARG A 190 1.01 18.61 -5.17
C ARG A 190 0.53 19.43 -6.37
N LEU A 191 -0.78 19.66 -6.51
CA LEU A 191 -1.38 20.38 -7.65
C LEU A 191 -1.96 21.74 -7.31
N ALA A 192 -2.12 22.08 -6.03
CA ALA A 192 -2.86 23.26 -5.58
C ALA A 192 -2.32 24.60 -6.09
N GLU A 193 -1.00 24.71 -6.30
CA GLU A 193 -0.39 25.92 -6.89
C GLU A 193 -0.64 26.02 -8.40
N VAL A 194 -0.83 24.88 -9.06
CA VAL A 194 -0.91 24.79 -10.53
C VAL A 194 -2.35 24.79 -11.03
N LYS A 195 -3.30 24.28 -10.22
CA LYS A 195 -4.71 24.09 -10.60
C LYS A 195 -5.69 24.49 -9.49
N PRO A 196 -5.78 25.79 -9.11
CA PRO A 196 -6.67 26.25 -8.05
C PRO A 196 -8.16 26.02 -8.35
N GLU A 197 -8.55 25.88 -9.62
CA GLU A 197 -9.93 25.60 -10.03
C GLU A 197 -10.47 24.25 -9.50
N HIS A 198 -9.60 23.33 -9.07
CA HIS A 198 -10.00 22.02 -8.57
C HIS A 198 -10.49 22.04 -7.11
N TRP A 199 -10.22 23.11 -6.35
CA TRP A 199 -10.60 23.21 -4.92
C TRP A 199 -12.11 23.03 -4.69
N ASN A 200 -12.94 23.61 -5.55
CA ASN A 200 -14.39 23.49 -5.45
C ASN A 200 -14.87 22.04 -5.59
N ARG A 201 -14.17 21.22 -6.39
CA ARG A 201 -14.51 19.80 -6.56
C ARG A 201 -14.17 18.98 -5.32
N LEU A 202 -13.06 19.29 -4.65
CA LEU A 202 -12.74 18.67 -3.36
C LEU A 202 -13.79 19.03 -2.31
N ARG A 203 -14.15 20.31 -2.21
CA ARG A 203 -15.20 20.78 -1.28
C ARG A 203 -16.52 20.03 -1.48
N GLN A 204 -16.95 19.86 -2.73
CA GLN A 204 -18.19 19.15 -3.06
C GLN A 204 -18.12 17.66 -2.75
N LYS A 205 -16.96 17.03 -2.92
CA LYS A 205 -16.78 15.60 -2.69
C LYS A 205 -16.60 15.26 -1.20
N ASP A 206 -15.83 16.08 -0.48
CA ASP A 206 -15.49 15.87 0.92
C ASP A 206 -15.08 17.21 1.58
N GLY A 207 -16.03 17.83 2.27
CA GLY A 207 -15.84 19.12 2.95
C GLY A 207 -14.85 19.05 4.12
N VAL A 208 -14.75 17.90 4.80
CA VAL A 208 -13.80 17.69 5.91
C VAL A 208 -12.38 17.64 5.36
N THR A 209 -12.15 16.85 4.31
CA THR A 209 -10.85 16.79 3.64
C THR A 209 -10.48 18.14 3.04
N TYR A 210 -11.39 18.84 2.38
CA TYR A 210 -11.16 20.18 1.86
C TYR A 210 -10.59 21.14 2.91
N ALA A 211 -11.24 21.25 4.08
CA ALA A 211 -10.77 22.08 5.18
C ALA A 211 -9.40 21.62 5.72
N TYR A 212 -9.20 20.30 5.82
CA TYR A 212 -7.93 19.72 6.26
C TYR A 212 -6.78 20.06 5.32
N VAL A 213 -6.97 19.94 4.01
CA VAL A 213 -5.92 20.25 3.04
C VAL A 213 -5.58 21.74 3.07
N HIS A 214 -6.58 22.64 3.14
CA HIS A 214 -6.32 24.07 3.32
C HIS A 214 -5.49 24.35 4.57
N ALA A 215 -5.87 23.79 5.71
CA ALA A 215 -5.14 23.94 6.96
C ALA A 215 -3.69 23.43 6.87
N LYS A 216 -3.46 22.29 6.20
CA LYS A 216 -2.12 21.72 6.00
C LYS A 216 -1.23 22.54 5.07
N MET A 217 -1.84 23.19 4.09
CA MET A 217 -1.14 24.07 3.15
C MET A 217 -0.92 25.49 3.69
N GLY A 218 -1.38 25.79 4.91
CA GLY A 218 -1.32 27.15 5.45
C GLY A 218 -2.26 28.12 4.74
N LEU A 219 -3.22 27.61 3.98
CA LEU A 219 -4.27 28.38 3.32
C LEU A 219 -5.42 28.62 4.30
N ARG A 220 -6.17 29.69 4.09
CA ARG A 220 -7.31 30.08 4.92
C ARG A 220 -8.56 30.19 4.07
N ILE A 221 -9.65 29.59 4.55
CA ILE A 221 -11.01 29.82 4.04
C ILE A 221 -11.70 30.91 4.86
N GLU A 222 -12.80 31.44 4.33
CA GLU A 222 -13.59 32.45 5.05
C GLU A 222 -14.32 31.85 6.25
N ALA A 223 -14.51 32.65 7.32
CA ALA A 223 -15.20 32.19 8.53
C ALA A 223 -16.62 31.71 8.23
N ALA A 224 -17.34 32.43 7.36
CA ALA A 224 -18.69 32.04 6.94
C ALA A 224 -18.71 30.71 6.16
N GLU A 225 -17.64 30.40 5.41
CA GLU A 225 -17.50 29.13 4.72
C GLU A 225 -17.20 27.99 5.70
N ALA A 226 -16.32 28.22 6.68
CA ALA A 226 -16.04 27.23 7.73
C ALA A 226 -17.28 26.87 8.55
N ILE A 227 -18.14 27.85 8.86
CA ILE A 227 -19.42 27.61 9.52
C ILE A 227 -20.33 26.73 8.65
N ARG A 228 -20.46 27.04 7.36
CA ARG A 228 -21.25 26.20 6.42
C ARG A 228 -20.73 24.77 6.36
N LEU A 229 -19.41 24.60 6.23
CA LEU A 229 -18.79 23.27 6.21
C LEU A 229 -19.07 22.50 7.49
N TYR A 230 -19.02 23.15 8.66
CA TYR A 230 -19.39 22.52 9.91
C TYR A 230 -20.86 22.08 9.92
N GLU A 231 -21.79 22.96 9.58
CA GLU A 231 -23.22 22.62 9.55
C GLU A 231 -23.53 21.46 8.60
N GLU A 232 -22.90 21.45 7.42
CA GLU A 232 -23.02 20.39 6.41
C GLU A 232 -22.44 19.05 6.90
N ASN A 233 -21.47 19.05 7.83
CA ASN A 233 -20.69 17.86 8.22
C ASN A 233 -20.73 17.55 9.72
N LYS A 234 -21.57 18.20 10.53
CA LYS A 234 -21.54 18.05 12.00
C LYS A 234 -21.89 16.66 12.52
N GLY A 235 -22.60 15.85 11.71
CA GLY A 235 -22.88 14.44 11.99
C GLY A 235 -21.84 13.46 11.43
N HIS A 236 -20.79 13.94 10.75
CA HIS A 236 -19.77 13.10 10.14
C HIS A 236 -18.82 12.54 11.21
N GLU A 237 -18.38 11.28 11.06
CA GLU A 237 -17.48 10.60 12.03
C GLU A 237 -16.17 11.37 12.27
N SER A 238 -15.72 12.12 11.25
CA SER A 238 -14.50 12.90 11.26
C SER A 238 -14.71 14.40 11.55
N VAL A 239 -15.86 14.80 12.13
CA VAL A 239 -16.13 16.22 12.46
C VAL A 239 -15.04 16.84 13.34
N GLY A 240 -14.44 16.06 14.26
CA GLY A 240 -13.32 16.53 15.08
C GLY A 240 -12.12 17.02 14.27
N LEU A 241 -11.87 16.42 13.10
CA LEU A 241 -10.80 16.83 12.20
C LEU A 241 -11.14 18.13 11.45
N LEU A 242 -12.41 18.36 11.13
CA LEU A 242 -12.89 19.63 10.61
C LEU A 242 -12.68 20.75 11.63
N VAL A 243 -13.08 20.53 12.89
CA VAL A 243 -12.88 21.51 13.98
C VAL A 243 -11.40 21.80 14.19
N TRP A 244 -10.55 20.78 14.20
CA TRP A 244 -9.09 20.95 14.28
C TRP A 244 -8.56 21.81 13.12
N SER A 245 -9.05 21.57 11.91
CA SER A 245 -8.62 22.31 10.70
C SER A 245 -9.03 23.79 10.78
N ILE A 246 -10.25 24.07 11.22
CA ILE A 246 -10.76 25.44 11.50
C ILE A 246 -9.87 26.14 12.54
N GLY A 247 -9.49 25.44 13.60
CA GLY A 247 -8.55 25.94 14.61
C GLY A 247 -7.16 26.25 14.04
N LYS A 248 -6.61 25.36 13.20
CA LYS A 248 -5.33 25.58 12.53
C LYS A 248 -5.34 26.80 11.60
N MET A 249 -6.47 27.09 10.97
CA MET A 249 -6.67 28.30 10.15
C MET A 249 -6.96 29.58 10.96
N ARG A 250 -7.02 29.49 12.30
CA ARG A 250 -7.31 30.61 13.23
C ARG A 250 -8.66 31.29 12.95
N LEU A 251 -9.70 30.50 12.68
CA LEU A 251 -11.06 30.97 12.42
C LEU A 251 -11.88 31.03 13.70
N TRP A 252 -11.53 31.98 14.58
CA TRP A 252 -12.13 32.12 15.91
C TRP A 252 -13.66 32.22 15.90
N GLU A 253 -14.22 33.03 15.00
CA GLU A 253 -15.68 33.21 14.87
C GLU A 253 -16.41 31.90 14.57
N ALA A 254 -15.84 31.06 13.69
CA ALA A 254 -16.39 29.75 13.40
C ALA A 254 -16.32 28.81 14.60
N LEU A 255 -15.24 28.86 15.39
CA LEU A 255 -15.11 28.07 16.61
C LEU A 255 -16.13 28.48 17.69
N VAL A 256 -16.38 29.79 17.85
CA VAL A 256 -17.42 30.31 18.76
C VAL A 256 -18.80 29.79 18.36
N HIS A 257 -19.10 29.79 17.05
CA HIS A 257 -20.36 29.22 16.53
C HIS A 257 -20.49 27.72 16.86
N ILE A 258 -19.42 26.95 16.64
CA ILE A 258 -19.39 25.49 16.90
C ILE A 258 -19.59 25.19 18.39
N GLU A 259 -18.94 25.94 19.27
CA GLU A 259 -19.10 25.79 20.73
C GLU A 259 -20.56 26.05 21.14
N ALA A 260 -21.15 27.13 20.64
CA ALA A 260 -22.55 27.47 20.94
C ALA A 260 -23.54 26.40 20.47
N ASP A 261 -23.35 25.80 19.29
CA ASP A 261 -24.19 24.69 18.79
C ASP A 261 -24.04 23.44 19.67
N THR A 262 -22.80 23.07 20.02
CA THR A 262 -22.50 21.90 20.84
C THR A 262 -23.09 22.03 22.26
N SER A 263 -22.92 23.20 22.88
CA SER A 263 -23.46 23.51 24.22
C SER A 263 -24.98 23.53 24.27
N ARG A 264 -25.68 23.83 23.17
CA ARG A 264 -27.15 23.74 23.09
C ARG A 264 -27.62 22.29 23.03
N ASN A 265 -26.95 21.44 22.26
CA ASN A 265 -27.33 20.03 22.11
C ASN A 265 -27.17 19.23 23.41
N LEU A 266 -26.12 19.50 24.19
CA LEU A 266 -25.92 18.88 25.52
C LEU A 266 -27.06 19.21 26.50
N ARG A 267 -27.51 20.48 26.54
CA ARG A 267 -28.61 20.92 27.41
C ARG A 267 -29.97 20.33 27.05
N VAL A 268 -30.17 19.90 25.81
CA VAL A 268 -31.40 19.22 25.37
C VAL A 268 -31.40 17.77 25.83
N LEU A 269 -30.26 17.09 25.78
CA LEU A 269 -30.11 15.70 26.24
C LEU A 269 -30.21 15.57 27.77
N GLU A 270 -29.73 16.57 28.53
CA GLU A 270 -29.89 16.59 29.99
C GLU A 270 -31.34 16.82 30.47
N ARG A 271 -32.25 17.19 29.56
CA ARG A 271 -33.66 17.49 29.85
C ARG A 271 -34.64 16.43 29.31
N ALA A 272 -34.14 15.41 28.60
CA ALA A 272 -34.91 14.29 28.07
C ALA A 272 -34.78 13.06 28.99
#